data_AF-A0A7Y2CBK9-F1
#
_entry.id   AF-A0A7Y2CBK9-F1
#
_cell.length_a   1.000
_cell.length_b   1.000
_cell.length_c   1.000
_cell.angle_alpha   90.00
_cell.angle_beta   90.00
_cell.angle_gamma   90.00
#
_symmetry.space_group_name_H-M   'P 1'
#
loop_
_entity.id
_entity.type
_entity.pdbx_description
1 polymer ?
#
loop_
_entity_poly.entity_id
_entity_poly.type
_entity_poly.pdbx_seq_one_letter_code
_entity_poly.pdbx_strand_id
1 'polypeptide(L)' 'MADNKISDSQLRLQLVQFLFAHNIDIEKLYGALGADLSSADAEAVSHMAGVIDGVTLATTKIRAHGVDNWAKN' A
#
# COMPACT_ATOMS: atom_id res chain seq x y z
N MET A 1 2.51 -30.49 7.34
CA MET A 1 2.88 -29.27 6.58
C MET A 1 2.48 -28.12 7.47
N ALA A 2 3.39 -27.25 7.88
CA ALA A 2 3.03 -26.14 8.76
C ALA A 2 1.98 -25.26 8.07
N ASP A 3 0.86 -25.01 8.74
CA ASP A 3 -0.11 -23.98 8.35
C ASP A 3 0.61 -22.63 8.33
N ASN A 4 1.22 -22.30 7.20
CA ASN A 4 1.94 -21.05 6.95
C ASN A 4 0.91 -19.95 6.71
N LYS A 5 0.03 -19.74 7.69
CA LYS A 5 -1.01 -18.72 7.63
C LYS A 5 -0.32 -17.38 7.79
N ILE A 6 -0.32 -16.61 6.72
CA ILE A 6 0.20 -15.25 6.68
C ILE A 6 -0.46 -14.48 7.83
N SER A 7 0.34 -13.83 8.68
CA SER A 7 -0.22 -13.03 9.78
C SER A 7 -1.03 -11.86 9.23
N ASP A 8 -2.04 -11.38 9.97
CA ASP A 8 -2.87 -10.25 9.55
C ASP A 8 -2.03 -9.01 9.18
N SER A 9 -0.90 -8.81 9.85
CA SER A 9 0.06 -7.75 9.54
C SER A 9 0.72 -7.96 8.17
N GLN A 10 1.19 -9.17 7.87
CA GLN A 10 1.77 -9.51 6.58
C GLN A 10 0.73 -9.44 5.45
N LEU A 11 -0.51 -9.85 5.71
CA LEU A 11 -1.60 -9.74 4.75
C LEU A 11 -1.89 -8.28 4.41
N ARG A 12 -1.95 -7.39 5.42
CA ARG A 12 -2.11 -5.94 5.20
C ARG A 12 -0.97 -5.36 4.36
N LEU A 13 0.28 -5.76 4.62
CA LEU A 13 1.42 -5.30 3.83
C LEU A 13 1.35 -5.77 2.37
N GLN A 14 1.00 -7.03 2.13
CA GLN A 14 0.84 -7.56 0.77
C GLN A 14 -0.31 -6.88 0.02
N LEU A 15 -1.42 -6.61 0.70
CA LEU A 15 -2.54 -5.87 0.13
C LEU A 15 -2.11 -4.46 -0.29
N VAL A 16 -1.38 -3.74 0.57
CA VAL A 16 -0.87 -2.40 0.23
C VAL A 16 0.11 -2.45 -0.95
N GLN A 17 1.00 -3.43 -0.98
CA GLN A 17 1.91 -3.63 -2.13
C GLN A 17 1.15 -3.86 -3.43
N PHE A 18 0.07 -4.64 -3.39
CA PHE A 18 -0.79 -4.86 -4.55
C PHE A 18 -1.49 -3.57 -5.00
N LEU A 19 -2.10 -2.82 -4.07
CA LEU A 19 -2.74 -1.54 -4.37
C LEU A 19 -1.76 -0.54 -4.99
N PHE A 20 -0.55 -0.47 -4.45
CA PHE A 20 0.52 0.36 -4.99
C PHE A 20 0.92 -0.06 -6.41
N ALA A 21 1.16 -1.35 -6.65
CA ALA A 21 1.56 -1.86 -7.96
C ALA A 21 0.52 -1.58 -9.06
N HIS A 22 -0.76 -1.49 -8.69
CA HIS A 22 -1.87 -1.20 -9.60
C HIS A 22 -2.33 0.27 -9.58
N ASN A 23 -1.63 1.16 -8.87
CA ASN A 23 -1.97 2.58 -8.74
C ASN A 23 -3.42 2.81 -8.24
N ILE A 24 -3.85 1.96 -7.31
CA ILE A 24 -5.16 2.01 -6.67
C ILE A 24 -5.00 2.78 -5.35
N ASP A 25 -5.65 3.94 -5.28
CA ASP A 25 -5.79 4.72 -4.05
C ASP A 25 -6.99 4.23 -3.22
N ILE A 26 -7.09 4.75 -1.99
CA ILE A 26 -8.15 4.31 -1.06
C ILE A 26 -9.54 4.65 -1.58
N GLU A 27 -9.71 5.76 -2.31
CA GLU A 27 -11.00 6.14 -2.90
C GLU A 27 -11.42 5.15 -3.99
N LYS A 28 -10.52 4.77 -4.89
CA LYS A 28 -10.78 3.75 -5.91
C LYS A 28 -11.04 2.39 -5.29
N LEU A 29 -10.34 2.03 -4.21
CA LEU A 29 -10.58 0.79 -3.49
C LEU A 29 -12.00 0.75 -2.91
N TYR A 30 -12.40 1.79 -2.18
CA TYR A 30 -13.74 1.88 -1.59
C TYR A 30 -14.83 1.92 -2.67
N GLY A 31 -14.63 2.71 -3.73
CA GLY A 31 -15.52 2.75 -4.88
C GLY A 31 -15.67 1.38 -5.58
N ALA A 32 -14.57 0.62 -5.74
CA ALA A 32 -14.60 -0.73 -6.33
C ALA A 32 -15.32 -1.75 -5.44
N LEU A 33 -15.28 -1.57 -4.12
CA LEU A 33 -16.01 -2.39 -3.15
C LEU A 33 -17.49 -1.97 -3.01
N GLY A 34 -17.91 -0.90 -3.69
CA GLY A 34 -19.25 -0.34 -3.56
C GLY A 34 -19.53 0.30 -2.21
N ALA A 35 -18.48 0.63 -1.45
CA ALA A 35 -18.56 1.28 -0.16
C ALA A 35 -18.25 2.77 -0.31
N ASP A 36 -19.04 3.62 0.35
CA ASP A 36 -18.72 5.05 0.42
C ASP A 36 -17.64 5.27 1.47
N LEU A 37 -16.57 5.98 1.11
CA LEU A 37 -15.49 6.36 2.02
C LEU A 37 -16.04 7.13 3.23
N SER A 38 -17.12 7.90 3.04
CA SER A 38 -17.77 8.66 4.12
C SER A 38 -18.44 7.79 5.19
N SER A 39 -18.78 6.55 4.84
CA SER A 39 -19.41 5.56 5.73
C SER A 39 -18.40 4.69 6.46
N ALA A 40 -17.12 4.81 6.11
CA ALA A 40 -16.04 4.02 6.66
C ALA A 40 -15.50 4.63 7.96
N ASP A 41 -14.97 3.77 8.83
CA ASP A 41 -14.28 4.24 10.03
C ASP A 41 -13.07 5.11 9.66
N ALA A 42 -13.08 6.36 10.14
CA ALA A 42 -12.09 7.36 9.78
C ALA A 42 -10.67 6.98 10.26
N GLU A 43 -10.57 6.27 11.39
CA GLU A 43 -9.29 5.80 11.92
C GLU A 43 -8.70 4.69 11.02
N ALA A 44 -9.52 3.71 10.63
CA ALA A 44 -9.10 2.66 9.71
C ALA A 44 -8.70 3.21 8.32
N VAL A 45 -9.48 4.16 7.77
CA VAL A 45 -9.16 4.82 6.50
C VAL A 45 -7.86 5.60 6.59
N SER A 46 -7.69 6.40 7.64
CA SER A 46 -6.46 7.18 7.88
C SER A 46 -5.22 6.27 8.01
N HIS A 47 -5.34 5.18 8.77
CA HIS A 47 -4.26 4.21 8.91
C HIS A 47 -3.90 3.55 7.57
N MET A 48 -4.88 3.11 6.78
CA MET A 48 -4.62 2.53 5.45
C MET A 48 -4.00 3.53 4.48
N ALA A 49 -4.51 4.76 4.44
CA ALA A 49 -3.94 5.83 3.63
C ALA A 49 -2.47 6.09 4.01
N GLY A 50 -2.18 6.20 5.31
CA GLY A 50 -0.81 6.39 5.81
C GLY A 50 0.14 5.26 5.44
N VAL A 51 -0.32 4.00 5.43
CA VAL A 51 0.50 2.86 5.00
C VAL A 51 0.75 2.87 3.49
N ILE A 52 -0.28 3.19 2.68
CA ILE A 52 -0.14 3.33 1.21
C ILE A 52 0.83 4.45 0.85
N ASP A 53 0.70 5.61 1.50
CA ASP A 53 1.61 6.76 1.32
C ASP A 53 3.03 6.43 1.75
N GLY A 54 3.20 5.74 2.89
CA GLY A 54 4.49 5.29 3.39
C GLY A 54 5.20 4.34 2.41
N VAL A 55 4.48 3.37 1.84
CA VAL A 55 5.01 2.44 0.83
C VAL A 55 5.34 3.17 -0.47
N THR A 56 4.52 4.12 -0.90
CA THR A 56 4.75 4.94 -2.09
C THR A 56 6.03 5.77 -1.94
N LEU A 57 6.19 6.44 -0.79
CA LEU A 57 7.37 7.26 -0.48
C LEU A 57 8.63 6.39 -0.40
N ALA A 58 8.56 5.25 0.29
CA ALA A 58 9.69 4.34 0.43
C ALA A 58 10.12 3.78 -0.94
N THR A 59 9.16 3.33 -1.76
CA THR A 59 9.43 2.83 -3.11
C THR A 59 10.05 3.91 -4.00
N THR A 60 9.51 5.13 -3.95
CA THR A 60 10.03 6.26 -4.72
C THR A 60 11.46 6.60 -4.33
N LYS A 61 11.78 6.63 -3.02
CA LYS A 61 13.14 6.84 -2.52
C LYS A 61 14.09 5.73 -2.96
N ILE A 62 13.68 4.46 -2.86
CA ILE A 62 14.49 3.32 -3.32
C ILE A 62 14.77 3.43 -4.82
N ARG A 63 13.75 3.77 -5.63
CA ARG A 63 13.91 3.95 -7.07
C ARG A 63 14.84 5.11 -7.41
N ALA A 64 14.67 6.25 -6.75
CA ALA A 64 15.54 7.42 -6.93
C ALA A 64 16.99 7.08 -6.58
N HIS A 65 17.23 6.48 -5.41
CA HIS A 65 18.57 6.05 -5.01
C HIS A 65 19.17 4.98 -5.94
N GLY A 66 18.37 4.03 -6.43
CA GLY A 66 18.82 3.02 -7.37
C GLY A 66 19.21 3.60 -8.74
N VAL A 67 18.41 4.54 -9.25
CA VAL A 67 18.69 5.27 -10.50
C VAL A 67 19.91 6.19 -10.34
N ASP A 68 20.01 6.92 -9.23
CA ASP A 68 21.16 7.79 -8.93
C ASP A 68 22.47 6.99 -8.81
N ASN A 69 22.41 5.78 -8.25
CA ASN A 69 23.58 4.92 -8.12
C ASN A 69 23.95 4.25 -9.45
N TRP A 70 22.98 3.97 -10.32
CA TRP A 70 23.21 3.47 -11.67
C TRP A 70 23.79 4.55 -12.60
N ALA A 71 23.25 5.78 -12.56
CA ALA A 71 23.66 6.89 -13.41
C ALA A 71 25.05 7.48 -13.04
N LYS A 72 25.62 7.07 -11.91
CA LYS A 72 26.99 7.44 -11.48
C LYS A 72 28.08 6.49 -11.97
N ASN A 73 27.72 5.33 -12.54
CA ASN A 73 28.64 4.39 -13.19
C ASN A 73 28.62 4.57 -14.71
#